data_AF-A0A2U3B9Z5-F1
#
_entry.id   AF-A0A2U3B9Z5-F1
#
_cell.length_a   1.000
_cell.length_b   1.000
_cell.length_c   1.000
_cell.angle_alpha   90.00
_cell.angle_beta   90.00
_cell.angle_gamma   90.00
#
_symmetry.space_group_name_H-M   'P 1'
#
loop_
_entity.id
_entity.type
_entity.pdbx_description
1 polymer ?
#
loop_
_entity_poly.entity_id
_entity_poly.type
_entity_poly.pdbx_seq_one_letter_code
_entity_poly.pdbx_strand_id
1 'polypeptide(L)'
;MVKGVLHKKSATHLLHRSQKSKRPEKRKCSQALVYLVAPPRLELGSIDYKLLLFVEKHHYDEMVSIMRDYAMREDSEEQGASEHRFTEVKIDPKKGSATGYIAKYISKNIDGSDLDSGIYGEDPLDAAARVDAWAACWGIRQFQQLGGCSVTVWRELRRLKDIMGLGDLAKEIVSAADTGNWKEFIKKMGGVFCKRKEQVFKPHYELSVDKTTGCVKTSPYCDNELVRALKGVATAGREFITRIYEWRIDSQLRHAF
;
A
#
# COMPACT_ATOMS: atom_id res chain seq x y z
N MET A 1 19.44 -4.31 -2.79
CA MET A 1 18.02 -4.30 -3.18
C MET A 1 17.58 -5.74 -3.42
N VAL A 2 16.51 -6.20 -2.78
CA VAL A 2 16.07 -7.60 -2.85
C VAL A 2 14.72 -7.69 -3.53
N LYS A 3 14.64 -8.53 -4.57
CA LYS A 3 13.40 -9.09 -5.09
C LYS A 3 13.04 -10.30 -4.22
N GLY A 4 11.90 -10.25 -3.53
CA GLY A 4 11.34 -11.42 -2.84
C GLY A 4 10.11 -11.91 -3.61
N VAL A 5 9.99 -13.21 -3.86
CA VAL A 5 8.71 -13.85 -4.19
C VAL A 5 8.18 -14.46 -2.90
N LEU A 6 6.94 -14.13 -2.51
CA LEU A 6 6.29 -14.70 -1.32
C LEU A 6 4.92 -15.23 -1.74
N HIS A 7 4.55 -16.40 -1.19
CA HIS A 7 3.28 -17.06 -1.46
C HIS A 7 2.11 -16.45 -0.64
N LYS A 8 0.87 -16.67 -1.12
CA LYS A 8 -0.38 -15.98 -0.73
C LYS A 8 -0.61 -15.80 0.78
N LYS A 9 -0.50 -16.88 1.55
CA LYS A 9 -0.84 -16.88 2.98
C LYS A 9 0.24 -16.14 3.82
N SER A 10 1.51 -16.38 3.52
CA SER A 10 2.65 -15.83 4.26
C SER A 10 2.83 -14.33 4.01
N ALA A 11 2.55 -13.86 2.80
CA ALA A 11 2.59 -12.44 2.46
C ALA A 11 1.44 -11.64 3.07
N THR A 12 0.23 -12.21 3.12
CA THR A 12 -0.93 -11.57 3.77
C THR A 12 -0.69 -11.43 5.27
N HIS A 13 -0.11 -12.45 5.91
CA HIS A 13 0.28 -12.39 7.33
C HIS A 13 1.38 -11.34 7.58
N LEU A 14 2.42 -11.29 6.75
CA LEU A 14 3.51 -10.30 6.84
C LEU A 14 3.03 -8.87 6.62
N LEU A 15 2.13 -8.62 5.66
CA LEU A 15 1.58 -7.29 5.38
C LEU A 15 0.59 -6.84 6.46
N HIS A 16 -0.31 -7.73 6.89
CA HIS A 16 -1.31 -7.41 7.90
C HIS A 16 -0.68 -7.23 9.30
N ARG A 17 0.34 -8.02 9.66
CA ARG A 17 1.15 -7.75 10.87
C ARG A 17 2.12 -6.59 10.69
N SER A 18 2.67 -6.30 9.53
CA SER A 18 3.45 -5.06 9.34
C SER A 18 2.58 -3.82 9.58
N GLN A 19 1.28 -3.90 9.26
CA GLN A 19 0.27 -2.88 9.54
C GLN A 19 -0.21 -2.86 11.01
N LYS A 20 -0.39 -4.02 11.66
CA LYS A 20 -0.94 -4.14 13.04
C LYS A 20 0.11 -4.33 14.16
N SER A 21 1.37 -4.63 13.85
CA SER A 21 2.41 -4.89 14.85
C SER A 21 2.85 -3.60 15.54
N LYS A 22 2.53 -3.52 16.83
CA LYS A 22 2.97 -2.48 17.78
C LYS A 22 4.43 -2.65 18.24
N ARG A 23 5.20 -3.64 17.73
CA ARG A 23 6.57 -3.87 18.17
C ARG A 23 7.55 -2.91 17.47
N PRO A 24 8.20 -1.98 18.19
CA PRO A 24 9.08 -0.96 17.61
C PRO A 24 10.39 -1.50 17.00
N GLU A 25 10.77 -2.73 17.33
CA GLU A 25 12.17 -3.15 17.33
C GLU A 25 12.70 -3.76 16.02
N LYS A 26 11.85 -3.94 14.99
CA LYS A 26 12.22 -4.70 13.77
C LYS A 26 11.98 -3.99 12.44
N ARG A 27 11.95 -2.65 12.42
CA ARG A 27 11.92 -1.88 11.16
C ARG A 27 13.31 -1.36 10.80
N LYS A 28 14.22 -2.29 10.48
CA LYS A 28 15.60 -2.02 10.04
C LYS A 28 15.74 -1.87 8.50
N CYS A 29 14.62 -1.88 7.78
CA CYS A 29 14.57 -1.71 6.32
C CYS A 29 14.30 -0.25 5.97
N SER A 30 15.18 0.33 5.16
CA SER A 30 15.24 1.77 4.86
C SER A 30 14.04 2.26 4.06
N GLN A 31 13.53 1.42 3.16
CA GLN A 31 12.27 1.61 2.46
C GLN A 31 11.90 0.32 1.73
N ALA A 32 10.63 -0.06 1.79
CA ALA A 32 10.13 -1.24 1.13
C ALA A 32 9.00 -0.82 0.19
N LEU A 33 8.98 -1.34 -1.02
CA LEU A 33 7.90 -1.09 -1.95
C LEU A 33 7.40 -2.44 -2.41
N VAL A 34 6.15 -2.72 -2.07
CA VAL A 34 5.56 -4.03 -2.25
C VAL A 34 4.56 -3.95 -3.37
N TYR A 35 4.76 -4.86 -4.33
CA TYR A 35 3.89 -5.04 -5.45
C TYR A 35 3.29 -6.43 -5.36
N LEU A 36 1.99 -6.48 -5.54
CA LEU A 36 1.31 -7.74 -5.72
C LEU A 36 1.17 -7.98 -7.21
N VAL A 37 1.63 -9.15 -7.66
CA VAL A 37 1.46 -9.57 -9.05
C VAL A 37 0.68 -10.87 -9.01
N ALA A 38 -0.61 -10.80 -9.30
CA ALA A 38 -1.37 -12.02 -9.53
C ALA A 38 -0.93 -12.60 -10.89
N PRO A 39 -0.61 -13.89 -10.97
CA PRO A 39 -0.32 -14.52 -12.25
C PRO A 39 -1.58 -14.51 -13.12
N PRO A 40 -1.41 -14.46 -14.45
CA PRO A 40 -2.51 -14.29 -15.40
C PRO A 40 -3.47 -15.50 -15.48
N ARG A 41 -3.01 -16.70 -15.10
CA ARG A 41 -3.84 -17.92 -15.03
C ARG A 41 -4.51 -18.04 -13.66
N LEU A 42 -5.76 -17.57 -13.59
CA LEU A 42 -6.63 -17.68 -12.40
C LEU A 42 -7.00 -19.14 -12.03
N GLU A 43 -6.66 -20.14 -12.85
CA GLU A 43 -7.07 -21.53 -12.66
C GLU A 43 -6.43 -22.24 -11.45
N LEU A 44 -5.29 -21.77 -10.94
CA LEU A 44 -4.58 -22.41 -9.81
C LEU A 44 -4.56 -21.57 -8.52
N GLY A 45 -5.16 -20.38 -8.50
CA GLY A 45 -5.30 -19.57 -7.29
C GLY A 45 -4.00 -19.11 -6.60
N SER A 46 -2.83 -19.36 -7.22
CA SER A 46 -1.52 -18.93 -6.73
C SER A 46 -1.32 -17.45 -7.04
N ILE A 47 -0.81 -16.67 -6.09
CA ILE A 47 -0.51 -15.23 -6.23
C ILE A 47 0.91 -15.01 -5.75
N ASP A 48 1.69 -14.32 -6.56
CA ASP A 48 3.08 -14.01 -6.28
C ASP A 48 3.24 -12.58 -5.77
N TYR A 49 3.73 -12.41 -4.56
CA TYR A 49 4.12 -11.09 -4.07
C TYR A 49 5.51 -10.78 -4.60
N LYS A 50 5.68 -9.66 -5.32
CA LYS A 50 7.00 -9.17 -5.73
C LYS A 50 7.37 -7.97 -4.86
N LEU A 51 8.27 -8.18 -3.91
CA LEU A 51 8.76 -7.09 -3.06
C LEU A 51 10.03 -6.48 -3.64
N LEU A 52 10.12 -5.15 -3.60
CA LEU A 52 11.32 -4.40 -3.92
C LEU A 52 11.79 -3.67 -2.67
N LEU A 53 12.89 -4.13 -2.08
CA LEU A 53 13.35 -3.64 -0.77
C LEU A 53 14.69 -2.93 -0.86
N PHE A 54 14.75 -1.72 -0.29
CA PHE A 54 15.98 -0.99 -0.03
C PHE A 54 16.39 -1.21 1.43
N VAL A 55 17.54 -1.85 1.61
CA VAL A 55 18.09 -2.21 2.92
C VAL A 55 19.55 -1.82 2.97
N GLU A 56 19.98 -1.33 4.13
CA GLU A 56 21.39 -1.07 4.40
C GLU A 56 22.19 -2.37 4.41
N LYS A 57 23.43 -2.33 3.90
CA LYS A 57 24.23 -3.53 3.65
C LYS A 57 24.38 -4.42 4.88
N HIS A 58 24.52 -3.83 6.07
CA HIS A 58 24.71 -4.56 7.32
C HIS A 58 23.43 -5.23 7.85
N HIS A 59 22.25 -4.84 7.37
CA HIS A 59 20.96 -5.44 7.74
C HIS A 59 20.44 -6.44 6.69
N TYR A 60 21.17 -6.63 5.59
CA TYR A 60 20.75 -7.49 4.49
C TYR A 60 20.52 -8.94 4.92
N ASP A 61 21.52 -9.55 5.57
CA ASP A 61 21.48 -10.99 5.93
C ASP A 61 20.40 -11.27 6.99
N GLU A 62 20.27 -10.37 7.98
CA GLU A 62 19.22 -10.43 9.00
C GLU A 62 17.82 -10.36 8.36
N MET A 63 17.61 -9.41 7.44
CA MET A 63 16.34 -9.25 6.74
C MET A 63 16.00 -10.51 5.92
N VAL A 64 16.94 -11.02 5.13
CA VAL A 64 16.74 -12.21 4.30
C VAL A 64 16.40 -13.44 5.17
N SER A 65 17.15 -13.65 6.25
CA SER A 65 16.88 -14.74 7.19
C SER A 65 15.48 -14.66 7.77
N ILE A 66 15.05 -13.48 8.23
CA ILE A 66 13.70 -13.27 8.76
C ILE A 66 12.64 -13.52 7.69
N MET A 67 12.82 -13.00 6.47
CA MET A 67 11.84 -13.18 5.40
C MET A 67 11.72 -14.64 4.97
N ARG A 68 12.84 -15.36 4.88
CA ARG A 68 12.87 -16.79 4.56
C ARG A 68 12.20 -17.61 5.66
N ASP A 69 12.51 -17.33 6.93
CA ASP A 69 11.82 -17.96 8.06
C ASP A 69 10.30 -17.79 7.96
N TYR A 70 9.82 -16.55 7.75
CA TYR A 70 8.38 -16.31 7.58
C TYR A 70 7.77 -17.01 6.37
N ALA A 71 8.47 -17.08 5.24
CA ALA A 71 8.00 -17.76 4.04
C ALA A 71 7.88 -19.29 4.22
N MET A 72 8.73 -19.87 5.07
CA MET A 72 8.78 -21.31 5.32
C MET A 72 7.89 -21.77 6.48
N ARG A 73 7.31 -20.87 7.28
CA ARG A 73 6.44 -21.24 8.43
C ARG A 73 5.16 -21.95 8.04
N GLU A 74 4.70 -21.76 6.82
CA GLU A 74 3.48 -22.38 6.30
C GLU A 74 3.87 -23.35 5.19
N ASP A 75 3.37 -24.59 5.28
CA ASP A 75 3.56 -25.67 4.30
C ASP A 75 5.04 -25.88 3.91
N SER A 76 5.96 -25.91 4.89
CA SER A 76 7.40 -26.14 4.66
C SER A 76 7.73 -27.44 3.92
N GLU A 77 6.84 -28.43 4.03
CA GLU A 77 7.03 -29.79 3.52
C GLU A 77 6.52 -29.98 2.08
N GLU A 78 5.98 -28.94 1.44
CA GLU A 78 5.55 -29.06 0.04
C GLU A 78 6.74 -29.28 -0.89
N GLN A 79 6.51 -30.02 -1.98
CA GLN A 79 7.56 -30.30 -2.95
C GLN A 79 8.09 -28.98 -3.57
N GLY A 80 9.39 -28.73 -3.44
CA GLY A 80 10.03 -27.52 -3.95
C GLY A 80 9.85 -26.28 -3.06
N ALA A 81 9.36 -26.41 -1.82
CA ALA A 81 9.16 -25.30 -0.87
C ALA A 81 10.41 -24.42 -0.73
N SER A 82 11.58 -25.05 -0.54
CA SER A 82 12.86 -24.37 -0.34
C SER A 82 13.29 -23.49 -1.52
N GLU A 83 12.86 -23.83 -2.74
CA GLU A 83 13.23 -23.13 -3.98
C GLU A 83 12.19 -22.09 -4.39
N HIS A 84 10.90 -22.38 -4.18
CA HIS A 84 9.79 -21.61 -4.75
C HIS A 84 9.09 -20.67 -3.74
N ARG A 85 9.14 -20.95 -2.43
CA ARG A 85 8.46 -20.10 -1.41
C ARG A 85 9.12 -18.75 -1.21
N PHE A 86 10.44 -18.68 -1.37
CA PHE A 86 11.21 -17.44 -1.25
C PHE A 86 12.43 -17.42 -2.18
N THR A 87 12.35 -16.59 -3.22
CA THR A 87 13.49 -16.29 -4.08
C THR A 87 14.01 -14.90 -3.78
N GLU A 88 15.30 -14.78 -3.46
CA GLU A 88 16.00 -13.50 -3.34
C GLU A 88 16.76 -13.16 -4.63
N VAL A 89 16.56 -11.96 -5.17
CA VAL A 89 17.38 -11.48 -6.30
C VAL A 89 17.93 -10.10 -6.00
N LYS A 90 19.25 -9.96 -6.05
CA LYS A 90 19.94 -8.67 -5.97
C LYS A 90 19.81 -7.95 -7.31
N ILE A 91 19.43 -6.68 -7.28
CA ILE A 91 19.38 -5.90 -8.52
C ILE A 91 20.77 -5.49 -8.95
N ASP A 92 21.02 -5.70 -10.24
CA ASP A 92 22.21 -5.29 -10.96
C ASP A 92 21.93 -3.95 -11.67
N PRO A 93 22.61 -2.84 -11.29
CA PRO A 93 22.46 -1.54 -11.93
C PRO A 93 22.69 -1.56 -13.45
N LYS A 94 23.46 -2.52 -13.97
CA LYS A 94 23.73 -2.66 -15.41
C LYS A 94 22.53 -3.21 -16.18
N LYS A 95 21.64 -3.97 -15.52
CA LYS A 95 20.45 -4.59 -16.15
C LYS A 95 19.19 -3.73 -16.04
N GLY A 96 19.24 -2.67 -15.23
CA GLY A 96 18.13 -1.73 -15.06
C GLY A 96 18.12 -1.08 -13.67
N SER A 97 17.40 0.02 -13.57
CA SER A 97 17.21 0.73 -12.31
C SER A 97 16.05 0.16 -11.49
N ALA A 98 16.04 0.43 -10.19
CA ALA A 98 14.90 0.15 -9.31
C ALA A 98 13.61 0.76 -9.89
N THR A 99 13.71 2.01 -10.33
CA THR A 99 12.60 2.78 -10.92
C THR A 99 12.08 2.13 -12.20
N GLY A 100 12.98 1.68 -13.10
CA GLY A 100 12.59 0.96 -14.30
C GLY A 100 11.91 -0.37 -13.99
N TYR A 101 12.39 -1.09 -12.97
CA TYR A 101 11.75 -2.31 -12.50
C TYR A 101 10.33 -2.04 -11.99
N ILE A 102 10.13 -0.99 -11.20
CA ILE A 102 8.81 -0.56 -10.73
C ILE A 102 7.89 -0.22 -11.90
N ALA A 103 8.36 0.65 -12.81
CA ALA A 103 7.58 1.14 -13.94
C ALA A 103 7.13 -0.02 -14.83
N LYS A 104 8.01 -1.01 -15.05
CA LYS A 104 7.68 -2.24 -15.77
C LYS A 104 6.44 -2.93 -15.17
N TYR A 105 6.42 -3.18 -13.86
CA TYR A 105 5.29 -3.89 -13.23
C TYR A 105 4.02 -3.05 -13.11
N ILE A 106 4.14 -1.72 -12.98
CA ILE A 106 2.97 -0.83 -13.06
C ILE A 106 2.32 -0.95 -14.44
N SER A 107 3.11 -0.82 -15.50
CA SER A 107 2.62 -0.84 -16.89
C SER A 107 1.97 -2.20 -17.23
N LYS A 108 2.55 -3.30 -16.74
CA LYS A 108 2.02 -4.66 -16.96
C LYS A 108 0.64 -4.92 -16.37
N ASN A 109 0.30 -4.27 -15.27
CA ASN A 109 -0.92 -4.58 -14.51
C ASN A 109 -2.01 -3.51 -14.67
N ILE A 110 -1.69 -2.30 -15.16
CA ILE A 110 -2.68 -1.23 -15.35
C ILE A 110 -3.19 -1.19 -16.78
N ASP A 111 -2.29 -1.10 -17.77
CA ASP A 111 -2.69 -0.67 -19.12
C ASP A 111 -2.55 -1.79 -20.16
N GLY A 112 -1.66 -2.76 -19.94
CA GLY A 112 -1.45 -3.91 -20.85
C GLY A 112 -0.94 -3.55 -22.26
N SER A 113 -0.99 -2.27 -22.64
CA SER A 113 -0.85 -1.69 -23.97
C SER A 113 0.56 -1.81 -24.58
N ASP A 114 1.60 -1.80 -23.74
CA ASP A 114 3.00 -1.89 -24.19
C ASP A 114 3.58 -3.32 -24.16
N LEU A 115 2.74 -4.36 -24.21
CA LEU A 115 3.16 -5.75 -24.28
C LEU A 115 2.68 -6.39 -25.58
N ASP A 116 3.60 -6.77 -26.47
CA ASP A 116 3.27 -7.48 -27.71
C ASP A 116 2.66 -8.89 -27.48
N SER A 117 2.85 -9.46 -26.29
CA SER A 117 2.25 -10.73 -25.88
C SER A 117 2.26 -10.88 -24.37
N GLY A 118 1.21 -11.48 -23.79
CA GLY A 118 1.22 -11.92 -22.40
C GLY A 118 2.32 -12.96 -22.14
N ILE A 119 2.72 -13.13 -20.88
CA ILE A 119 3.78 -14.07 -20.47
C ILE A 119 3.50 -15.52 -20.92
N TYR A 120 2.24 -15.84 -21.22
CA TYR A 120 1.77 -17.16 -21.64
C TYR A 120 0.96 -17.14 -22.95
N GLY A 121 1.10 -16.10 -23.78
CA GLY A 121 0.35 -15.95 -25.04
C GLY A 121 -1.10 -15.44 -24.88
N GLU A 122 -1.49 -15.02 -23.68
CA GLU A 122 -2.76 -14.36 -23.42
C GLU A 122 -2.72 -12.88 -23.83
N ASP A 123 -3.87 -12.30 -24.16
CA ASP A 123 -4.02 -10.86 -24.36
C ASP A 123 -3.67 -10.12 -23.04
N PRO A 124 -2.64 -9.26 -23.04
CA PRO A 124 -2.25 -8.46 -21.88
C PRO A 124 -3.38 -7.61 -21.28
N LEU A 125 -4.32 -7.15 -22.10
CA LEU A 125 -5.46 -6.33 -21.66
C LEU A 125 -6.40 -7.15 -20.78
N ASP A 126 -6.76 -8.35 -21.24
CA ASP A 126 -7.61 -9.27 -20.49
C ASP A 126 -6.93 -9.73 -19.20
N ALA A 127 -5.60 -9.94 -19.23
CA ALA A 127 -4.84 -10.27 -18.03
C ALA A 127 -4.89 -9.14 -17.00
N ALA A 128 -4.68 -7.87 -17.40
CA ALA A 128 -4.77 -6.71 -16.52
C ALA A 128 -6.17 -6.56 -15.91
N ALA A 129 -7.22 -6.67 -16.73
CA ALA A 129 -8.62 -6.62 -16.27
C ALA A 129 -8.95 -7.71 -15.24
N ARG A 130 -8.44 -8.93 -15.42
CA ARG A 130 -8.62 -10.03 -14.44
C ARG A 130 -7.92 -9.73 -13.12
N VAL A 131 -6.70 -9.18 -13.15
CA VAL A 131 -5.95 -8.78 -11.95
C VAL A 131 -6.70 -7.67 -11.20
N ASP A 132 -7.22 -6.67 -11.92
CA ASP A 132 -8.01 -5.58 -11.36
C ASP A 132 -9.32 -6.07 -10.73
N ALA A 133 -10.07 -6.92 -11.43
CA ALA A 133 -11.31 -7.51 -10.92
C ALA A 133 -11.07 -8.35 -9.66
N TRP A 134 -10.02 -9.17 -9.65
CA TRP A 134 -9.63 -9.94 -8.48
C TRP A 134 -9.20 -9.02 -7.33
N ALA A 135 -8.32 -8.05 -7.57
CA ALA A 135 -7.86 -7.12 -6.54
C ALA A 135 -9.02 -6.32 -5.94
N ALA A 136 -9.99 -5.89 -6.76
CA ALA A 136 -11.20 -5.21 -6.31
C ALA A 136 -12.10 -6.13 -5.47
N CYS A 137 -12.33 -7.37 -5.93
CA CYS A 137 -13.14 -8.37 -5.24
C CYS A 137 -12.63 -8.64 -3.81
N TRP A 138 -11.32 -8.69 -3.62
CA TRP A 138 -10.70 -8.95 -2.32
C TRP A 138 -10.26 -7.69 -1.56
N GLY A 139 -10.52 -6.49 -2.09
CA GLY A 139 -10.10 -5.23 -1.47
C GLY A 139 -8.58 -5.07 -1.35
N ILE A 140 -7.82 -5.66 -2.26
CA ILE A 140 -6.36 -5.73 -2.22
C ILE A 140 -5.75 -4.57 -2.99
N ARG A 141 -4.85 -3.84 -2.32
CA ARG A 141 -4.06 -2.79 -2.97
C ARG A 141 -2.88 -3.41 -3.73
N GLN A 142 -2.93 -3.38 -5.06
CA GLN A 142 -1.89 -3.96 -5.92
C GLN A 142 -0.50 -3.30 -5.74
N PHE A 143 -0.47 -1.97 -5.61
CA PHE A 143 0.76 -1.18 -5.47
C PHE A 143 0.81 -0.51 -4.09
N GLN A 144 1.68 -0.99 -3.20
CA GLN A 144 1.76 -0.47 -1.84
C GLN A 144 3.19 -0.20 -1.37
N GLN A 145 3.49 1.06 -1.09
CA GLN A 145 4.71 1.44 -0.39
C GLN A 145 4.63 1.07 1.10
N LEU A 146 5.71 0.46 1.58
CA LEU A 146 5.96 0.11 2.97
C LEU A 146 7.07 1.00 3.54
N GLY A 147 6.70 1.82 4.53
CA GLY A 147 7.63 2.81 5.08
C GLY A 147 7.72 4.04 4.16
N GLY A 148 7.40 5.20 4.71
CA GLY A 148 7.26 6.45 3.96
C GLY A 148 6.15 7.34 4.51
N CYS A 149 6.08 8.55 4.00
CA CYS A 149 5.03 9.52 4.31
C CYS A 149 3.68 9.05 3.74
N SER A 150 2.59 9.37 4.44
CA SER A 150 1.26 8.94 4.04
C SER A 150 0.79 9.69 2.79
N VAL A 151 0.55 8.96 1.69
CA VAL A 151 -0.10 9.50 0.49
C VAL A 151 -1.52 9.98 0.81
N THR A 152 -2.19 9.39 1.80
CA THR A 152 -3.48 9.86 2.28
C THR A 152 -3.36 11.27 2.85
N VAL A 153 -2.41 11.51 3.75
CA VAL A 153 -2.17 12.84 4.33
C VAL A 153 -1.87 13.84 3.21
N TRP A 154 -0.98 13.50 2.29
CA TRP A 154 -0.69 14.32 1.13
C TRP A 154 -1.94 14.74 0.34
N ARG A 155 -2.84 13.80 0.03
CA ARG A 155 -4.08 14.10 -0.68
C ARG A 155 -5.03 14.97 0.12
N GLU A 156 -5.10 14.76 1.44
CA GLU A 156 -5.97 15.56 2.31
C GLU A 156 -5.43 16.98 2.51
N LEU A 157 -4.11 17.18 2.60
CA LEU A 157 -3.53 18.53 2.73
C LEU A 157 -3.83 19.42 1.52
N ARG A 158 -3.97 18.84 0.32
CA ARG A 158 -4.39 19.57 -0.89
C ARG A 158 -5.87 19.96 -0.89
N ARG A 159 -6.66 19.42 0.04
CA ARG A 159 -8.06 19.79 0.27
C ARG A 159 -8.20 20.78 1.42
N LEU A 160 -7.13 21.01 2.17
CA LEU A 160 -7.10 21.90 3.31
C LEU A 160 -7.21 23.34 2.81
N LYS A 161 -8.35 24.00 3.07
CA LYS A 161 -8.57 25.40 2.69
C LYS A 161 -8.06 26.39 3.73
N ASP A 162 -8.07 25.97 5.00
CA ASP A 162 -7.66 26.80 6.13
C ASP A 162 -6.34 26.31 6.72
N ILE A 163 -5.36 27.21 6.76
CA ILE A 163 -3.99 26.98 7.27
C ILE A 163 -3.74 27.88 8.49
N MET A 164 -4.77 28.60 8.97
CA MET A 164 -4.64 29.51 10.11
C MET A 164 -4.26 28.74 11.39
N GLY A 165 -3.33 29.30 12.15
CA GLY A 165 -2.86 28.72 13.41
C GLY A 165 -1.92 27.51 13.28
N LEU A 166 -1.52 27.12 12.06
CA LEU A 166 -0.43 26.16 11.85
C LEU A 166 0.94 26.83 12.05
N GLY A 167 1.90 26.08 12.62
CA GLY A 167 3.29 26.51 12.69
C GLY A 167 3.94 26.53 11.30
N ASP A 168 5.08 27.22 11.17
CA ASP A 168 5.70 27.48 9.86
C ASP A 168 6.10 26.20 9.13
N LEU A 169 6.64 25.21 9.83
CA LEU A 169 6.95 23.89 9.25
C LEU A 169 5.70 23.20 8.68
N ALA A 170 4.56 23.30 9.37
CA ALA A 170 3.31 22.70 8.91
C ALA A 170 2.75 23.42 7.67
N LYS A 171 2.89 24.75 7.60
CA LYS A 171 2.54 25.54 6.41
C LYS A 171 3.40 25.17 5.21
N GLU A 172 4.71 25.01 5.40
CA GLU A 172 5.63 24.56 4.34
C GLU A 172 5.26 23.18 3.80
N ILE A 173 4.86 22.24 4.69
CA ILE A 173 4.43 20.90 4.29
C ILE A 173 3.14 20.97 3.46
N VAL A 174 2.17 21.79 3.87
CA VAL A 174 0.93 22.01 3.11
C VAL A 174 1.25 22.61 1.73
N SER A 175 2.10 23.63 1.68
CA SER A 175 2.53 24.26 0.42
C SER A 175 3.25 23.29 -0.52
N ALA A 176 4.15 22.45 0.02
CA ALA A 176 4.80 21.39 -0.76
C ALA A 176 3.80 20.36 -1.30
N ALA A 177 2.75 20.04 -0.54
CA ALA A 177 1.67 19.17 -0.99
C ALA A 177 0.85 19.80 -2.12
N ASP A 178 0.47 21.06 -1.95
CA ASP A 178 -0.38 21.79 -2.90
C ASP A 178 0.31 22.00 -4.25
N THR A 179 1.57 22.42 -4.24
CA THR A 179 2.43 22.58 -5.43
C THR A 179 2.83 21.25 -6.10
N GLY A 180 2.53 20.10 -5.48
CA GLY A 180 2.87 18.80 -6.03
C GLY A 180 4.33 18.38 -5.84
N ASN A 181 5.10 19.08 -4.99
CA ASN A 181 6.49 18.74 -4.69
C ASN A 181 6.62 17.61 -3.65
N TRP A 182 6.52 16.35 -4.12
CA TRP A 182 6.57 15.16 -3.27
C TRP A 182 7.90 15.01 -2.51
N LYS A 183 9.02 15.44 -3.13
CA LYS A 183 10.36 15.37 -2.53
C LYS A 183 10.46 16.24 -1.29
N GLU A 184 10.08 17.52 -1.40
CA GLU A 184 10.14 18.45 -0.27
C GLU A 184 9.15 18.05 0.83
N PHE A 185 7.95 17.57 0.47
CA PHE A 185 7.00 17.06 1.43
C PHE A 185 7.56 15.90 2.27
N ILE A 186 8.19 14.90 1.64
CA ILE A 186 8.83 13.80 2.37
C ILE A 186 9.90 14.35 3.30
N LYS A 187 10.77 15.23 2.81
CA LYS A 187 11.88 15.79 3.57
C LYS A 187 11.38 16.54 4.81
N LYS A 188 10.37 17.39 4.65
CA LYS A 188 9.78 18.21 5.73
C LYS A 188 8.94 17.39 6.71
N MET A 189 8.36 16.28 6.27
CA MET A 189 7.63 15.33 7.13
C MET A 189 8.54 14.45 8.02
N GLY A 190 9.86 14.67 8.00
CA GLY A 190 10.86 13.92 8.78
C GLY A 190 11.66 12.90 7.95
N GLY A 191 11.45 12.86 6.63
CA GLY A 191 12.15 11.96 5.73
C GLY A 191 11.61 10.52 5.76
N VAL A 192 12.33 9.64 5.06
CA VAL A 192 11.89 8.27 4.79
C VAL A 192 11.94 7.35 6.01
N PHE A 193 12.78 7.70 6.99
CA PHE A 193 13.02 6.93 8.22
C PHE A 193 12.17 7.39 9.42
N CYS A 194 11.45 8.51 9.30
CA CYS A 194 10.63 9.02 10.39
C CYS A 194 9.52 8.02 10.75
N LYS A 195 9.38 7.72 12.05
CA LYS A 195 8.31 6.84 12.50
C LYS A 195 6.97 7.53 12.26
N ARG A 196 5.94 6.77 11.90
CA ARG A 196 4.57 7.29 11.68
C ARG A 196 4.03 8.12 12.86
N LYS A 197 4.46 7.82 14.09
CA LYS A 197 4.05 8.56 15.29
C LYS A 197 4.74 9.92 15.44
N GLU A 198 5.90 10.10 14.81
CA GLU A 198 6.74 11.29 14.86
C GLU A 198 6.49 12.21 13.65
N GLN A 199 5.77 11.75 12.62
CA GLN A 199 5.37 12.56 11.47
C GLN A 199 4.49 13.74 11.90
N VAL A 200 4.73 14.91 11.28
CA VAL A 200 4.06 16.19 11.60
C VAL A 200 2.55 16.11 11.41
N PHE A 201 2.10 15.50 10.30
CA PHE A 201 0.70 15.26 10.01
C PHE A 201 0.37 13.78 10.04
N LYS A 202 -0.83 13.45 10.52
CA LYS A 202 -1.36 12.10 10.57
C LYS A 202 -2.76 12.08 9.96
N PRO A 203 -3.19 10.97 9.35
CA PRO A 203 -4.56 10.85 8.89
C PRO A 203 -5.50 10.78 10.10
N HIS A 204 -6.56 11.59 10.07
CA HIS A 204 -7.60 11.61 11.08
C HIS A 204 -8.75 10.68 10.66
N TYR A 205 -9.03 9.70 11.51
CA TYR A 205 -10.04 8.67 11.26
C TYR A 205 -11.01 8.59 12.44
N GLU A 206 -12.29 8.69 12.14
CA GLU A 206 -13.38 8.55 13.10
C GLU A 206 -14.15 7.25 12.85
N LEU A 207 -14.87 6.77 13.86
CA LEU A 207 -15.79 5.65 13.68
C LEU A 207 -16.91 6.05 12.73
N SER A 208 -17.20 5.19 11.77
CA SER A 208 -18.33 5.39 10.86
C SER A 208 -19.61 5.02 11.60
N VAL A 209 -20.48 5.98 11.87
CA VAL A 209 -21.78 5.77 12.52
C VAL A 209 -22.89 5.86 11.50
N ASP A 210 -23.85 4.96 11.56
CA ASP A 210 -25.11 5.09 10.83
C ASP A 210 -25.99 6.14 11.52
N LYS A 211 -26.35 7.19 10.78
CA LYS A 211 -27.09 8.34 11.30
C LYS A 211 -28.53 7.98 11.67
N THR A 212 -29.10 6.94 11.08
CA THR A 212 -30.49 6.54 11.36
C THR A 212 -30.59 5.67 12.61
N THR A 213 -29.65 4.72 12.77
CA THR A 213 -29.67 3.76 13.88
C THR A 213 -28.81 4.20 15.07
N GLY A 214 -27.87 5.13 14.86
CA GLY A 214 -26.87 5.52 15.87
C GLY A 214 -25.79 4.45 16.10
N CYS A 215 -25.86 3.31 15.40
CA CYS A 215 -24.92 2.21 15.56
C CYS A 215 -23.63 2.47 14.76
N VAL A 216 -22.49 2.04 15.32
CA VAL A 216 -21.21 2.04 14.59
C VAL A 216 -21.25 0.96 13.52
N LYS A 217 -20.91 1.32 12.28
CA LYS A 217 -20.84 0.38 11.17
C LYS A 217 -19.73 -0.65 11.42
N THR A 218 -20.04 -1.91 11.15
CA THR A 218 -19.11 -3.03 11.19
C THR A 218 -18.65 -3.39 9.78
N SER A 219 -17.50 -4.05 9.69
CA SER A 219 -16.98 -4.57 8.43
C SER A 219 -17.96 -5.62 7.87
N PRO A 220 -18.26 -5.62 6.56
CA PRO A 220 -19.08 -6.67 5.94
C PRO A 220 -18.52 -8.09 6.11
N TYR A 221 -17.24 -8.19 6.46
CA TYR A 221 -16.53 -9.46 6.59
C TYR A 221 -16.35 -9.91 8.05
N CYS A 222 -16.55 -9.02 9.02
CA CYS A 222 -16.33 -9.32 10.43
C CYS A 222 -17.12 -8.36 11.33
N ASP A 223 -18.09 -8.90 12.07
CA ASP A 223 -18.96 -8.14 12.97
C ASP A 223 -18.21 -7.47 14.13
N ASN A 224 -17.01 -7.96 14.46
CA ASN A 224 -16.19 -7.41 15.54
C ASN A 224 -15.25 -6.29 15.07
N GLU A 225 -15.16 -6.02 13.76
CA GLU A 225 -14.29 -4.97 13.22
C GLU A 225 -15.09 -3.71 12.93
N LEU A 226 -14.95 -2.70 13.80
CA LEU A 226 -15.58 -1.40 13.61
C LEU A 226 -14.95 -0.63 12.46
N VAL A 227 -15.78 -0.10 11.57
CA VAL A 227 -15.34 0.64 10.39
C VAL A 227 -14.92 2.06 10.79
N ARG A 228 -13.72 2.44 10.39
CA ARG A 228 -13.19 3.81 10.54
C ARG A 228 -13.19 4.52 9.19
N ALA A 229 -13.77 5.70 9.14
CA ALA A 229 -13.78 6.56 7.97
C ALA A 229 -12.73 7.66 8.10
N LEU A 230 -12.01 7.94 7.01
CA LEU A 230 -11.10 9.08 6.92
C LEU A 230 -11.91 10.38 6.93
N LYS A 231 -11.60 11.30 7.84
CA LYS A 231 -12.25 12.62 7.96
C LYS A 231 -11.34 13.77 7.57
N GLY A 232 -10.03 13.59 7.75
CA GLY A 232 -9.03 14.52 7.27
C GLY A 232 -7.66 14.27 7.85
N VAL A 233 -7.04 15.30 8.43
CA VAL A 233 -5.69 15.24 8.98
C VAL A 233 -5.63 15.81 10.39
N ALA A 234 -4.71 15.30 11.20
CA ALA A 234 -4.43 15.82 12.52
C ALA A 234 -2.95 16.21 12.64
N THR A 235 -2.69 17.32 13.33
CA THR A 235 -1.34 17.78 13.66
C THR A 235 -1.34 18.52 15.00
N ALA A 236 -0.30 18.32 15.81
CA ALA A 236 -0.13 18.95 17.12
C ALA A 236 -1.38 18.91 18.03
N GLY A 237 -2.15 17.82 17.99
CA GLY A 237 -3.39 17.65 18.77
C GLY A 237 -4.62 18.37 18.22
N ARG A 238 -4.50 19.06 17.08
CA ARG A 238 -5.63 19.67 16.36
C ARG A 238 -6.06 18.79 15.19
N GLU A 239 -7.36 18.76 14.96
CA GLU A 239 -7.99 17.99 13.89
C GLU A 239 -8.52 18.94 12.82
N PHE A 240 -8.20 18.64 11.56
CA PHE A 240 -8.64 19.39 10.40
C PHE A 240 -9.50 18.48 9.54
N ILE A 241 -10.78 18.81 9.45
CA ILE A 241 -11.76 18.08 8.66
C ILE A 241 -11.69 18.58 7.22
N THR A 242 -11.28 17.69 6.30
CA THR A 242 -11.14 17.98 4.87
C THR A 242 -12.24 17.32 4.04
N ARG A 243 -12.97 16.36 4.62
CA ARG A 243 -14.06 15.62 3.97
C ARG A 243 -15.40 16.02 4.54
N ILE A 244 -15.94 17.11 4.01
CA ILE A 244 -17.25 17.67 4.40
C ILE A 244 -18.41 17.07 3.61
N TYR A 245 -18.14 16.46 2.45
CA TYR A 245 -19.17 15.85 1.60
C TYR A 245 -19.28 14.35 1.87
N GLU A 246 -20.52 13.86 1.91
CA GLU A 246 -20.85 12.46 2.04
C GLU A 246 -21.57 12.01 0.75
N TRP A 247 -21.06 10.95 0.13
CA TRP A 247 -21.72 10.33 -1.02
C TRP A 247 -22.95 9.56 -0.54
N ARG A 248 -24.09 9.80 -1.18
CA ARG A 248 -25.32 9.05 -0.97
C ARG A 248 -25.68 8.33 -2.26
N ILE A 249 -25.99 7.04 -2.14
CA ILE A 249 -26.57 6.29 -3.25
C ILE A 249 -28.03 6.69 -3.28
N ASP A 250 -28.42 7.43 -4.32
CA ASP A 250 -29.80 7.80 -4.58
C ASP A 250 -30.29 6.95 -5.74
N SER A 251 -31.20 6.01 -5.46
CA SER A 251 -31.89 5.24 -6.48
C SER A 251 -33.07 6.05 -6.98
N GLN A 252 -32.81 7.15 -7.69
CA GLN A 252 -33.88 7.81 -8.42
C GLN A 252 -34.32 6.88 -9.53
N LEU A 253 -35.53 6.32 -9.40
CA LEU A 253 -36.30 5.84 -10.53
C LEU A 253 -36.37 7.00 -11.51
N ARG A 254 -35.59 6.94 -12.59
CA ARG A 254 -35.82 7.83 -13.73
C ARG A 254 -37.22 7.47 -14.23
N HIS A 255 -38.22 8.26 -13.84
CA HIS A 255 -39.52 8.23 -14.49
C HIS A 255 -39.25 8.62 -15.95
N ALA A 256 -39.25 7.62 -16.82
CA ALA A 256 -39.29 7.85 -18.26
C ALA A 256 -40.62 8.57 -18.54
N PHE A 257 -40.54 9.80 -19.02
CA PHE A 257 -41.64 10.52 -19.64
C PHE A 257 -41.78 10.07 -21.09
#